data_AF-A0A7Z9XHJ6-F1
#
_entry.id   AF-A0A7Z9XHJ6-F1
#
_cell.length_a   1.000
_cell.length_b   1.000
_cell.length_c   1.000
_cell.angle_alpha   90.00
_cell.angle_beta   90.00
_cell.angle_gamma   90.00
#
_symmetry.space_group_name_H-M   'P 1'
#
loop_
_entity.id
_entity.type
_entity.pdbx_description
1 polymer ?
#
loop_
_entity_poly.entity_id
_entity_poly.type
_entity_poly.pdbx_seq_one_letter_code
_entity_poly.pdbx_strand_id
1 'polypeptide(L)' 'MKLKPKPVRKSGNRNIYCPYYDKCLDHVVERRWKCWSCSGCPHEVTRELTQSEIPTVHDPDVYYHVPSQIFRDVTYRLG' A
#
# COMPACT_ATOMS: atom_id res chain seq x y z
N MET A 1 16.52 14.56 13.16
CA MET A 1 15.16 14.66 13.73
C MET A 1 14.39 13.39 13.36
N LYS A 2 13.82 12.66 14.33
CA LYS A 2 12.99 11.48 14.02
C LYS A 2 11.58 11.96 13.65
N LEU A 3 11.20 11.79 12.39
CA LEU A 3 9.86 12.13 11.92
C LEU A 3 8.82 11.18 12.52
N LYS A 4 7.60 11.66 12.73
CA LYS A 4 6.49 10.86 13.29
C LYS A 4 5.52 10.48 12.17
N PRO A 5 4.80 9.35 12.29
CA PRO A 5 3.72 9.01 11.36
C PRO A 5 2.70 10.16 11.32
N LYS A 6 2.38 10.63 10.12
CA LYS A 6 1.47 11.75 9.89
C LYS A 6 0.62 11.50 8.63
N PRO A 7 -0.26 10.49 8.64
CA PRO A 7 -1.21 10.31 7.55
C PRO A 7 -2.16 11.50 7.48
N VAL A 8 -2.52 11.93 6.27
CA VAL A 8 -3.50 13.01 6.05
C VAL A 8 -4.79 12.41 5.52
N ARG A 9 -5.93 12.75 6.13
CA ARG A 9 -7.27 12.27 5.71
C ARG A 9 -7.75 12.99 4.45
N LYS A 10 -7.10 12.74 3.33
CA LYS A 10 -7.41 13.29 2.02
C LYS A 10 -7.06 12.27 0.95
N SER A 11 -7.76 12.30 -0.18
CA SER A 11 -7.34 11.57 -1.37
C SER A 11 -6.03 12.14 -1.92
N GLY A 12 -5.11 11.25 -2.31
CA GLY A 12 -3.82 11.64 -2.86
C GLY A 12 -2.85 10.47 -2.92
N ASN A 13 -1.59 10.78 -3.16
CA ASN A 13 -0.56 9.76 -3.31
C ASN A 13 -0.12 9.21 -1.96
N ARG A 14 0.13 7.89 -1.95
CA ARG A 14 0.72 7.15 -0.85
C ARG A 14 2.13 6.79 -1.25
N ASN A 15 3.08 6.96 -0.34
CA ASN A 15 4.43 6.48 -0.55
C ASN A 15 4.66 5.22 0.29
N ILE A 16 4.70 4.07 -0.38
CA ILE A 16 5.00 2.76 0.25
C ILE A 16 6.43 2.69 0.78
N TYR A 17 7.35 3.51 0.24
CA TYR A 17 8.73 3.62 0.71
C TYR A 17 8.87 4.56 1.91
N CYS A 18 7.76 5.08 2.45
CA CYS A 18 7.80 5.85 3.67
C CYS A 18 8.21 4.94 4.84
N PRO A 19 9.24 5.27 5.63
CA PRO A 19 9.67 4.44 6.76
C PRO A 19 8.63 4.33 7.89
N TYR A 20 7.54 5.10 7.80
CA TYR A 20 6.42 5.05 8.73
C TYR A 20 5.12 4.61 8.04
N TYR A 21 5.20 4.00 6.85
CA TYR A 21 4.01 3.62 6.08
C TYR A 21 3.08 2.72 6.88
N ASP A 22 3.60 1.66 7.49
CA ASP A 22 2.81 0.70 8.28
C ASP A 22 2.09 1.40 9.44
N LYS A 23 2.81 2.23 10.20
CA LYS A 23 2.22 3.01 11.30
C LYS A 23 1.16 4.01 10.83
N CYS A 24 1.32 4.55 9.62
CA CYS A 24 0.31 5.42 9.02
C CYS A 24 -0.93 4.61 8.61
N LEU A 25 -0.73 3.40 8.08
CA LEU A 25 -1.80 2.49 7.71
C LEU A 25 -2.61 2.05 8.93
N ASP A 26 -1.94 1.61 9.99
CA ASP A 26 -2.59 1.22 11.27
C ASP A 26 -3.50 2.34 11.78
N HIS A 27 -2.97 3.57 11.85
CA HIS A 27 -3.72 4.75 12.29
C HIS A 27 -4.97 5.03 11.44
N VAL A 28 -4.86 4.86 10.12
CA VAL A 28 -5.96 5.10 9.17
C VAL A 28 -7.03 4.03 9.33
N VAL A 29 -6.63 2.76 9.49
CA VAL A 29 -7.52 1.62 9.67
C VAL A 29 -8.29 1.74 10.99
N GLU A 30 -7.58 1.99 12.10
CA GLU A 30 -8.17 2.20 13.43
C GLU A 30 -9.22 3.32 13.40
N ARG A 31 -8.97 4.38 12.64
CA ARG A 31 -9.88 5.53 12.50
C ARG A 31 -10.90 5.38 11.37
N ARG A 32 -10.91 4.25 10.66
CA ARG A 32 -11.82 3.94 9.54
C ARG A 32 -11.85 5.04 8.47
N TRP A 33 -10.70 5.60 8.13
CA TRP A 33 -10.62 6.61 7.08
C TRP A 33 -10.85 5.97 5.70
N LYS A 34 -11.77 6.53 4.92
CA LYS A 34 -12.06 6.07 3.55
C LYS A 34 -10.91 6.32 2.57
N CYS A 35 -10.13 7.37 2.80
CA CYS A 35 -8.96 7.73 2.01
C CYS A 35 -7.93 8.44 2.87
N TRP A 36 -6.67 8.31 2.48
CA TRP A 36 -5.56 9.01 3.09
C TRP A 36 -4.40 9.18 2.10
N SER A 37 -3.52 10.13 2.40
CA SER A 37 -2.33 10.41 1.61
C SER A 37 -1.12 10.70 2.49
N CYS A 38 0.06 10.65 1.88
CA CYS A 38 1.32 11.11 2.47
C CYS A 38 1.55 12.61 2.27
N SER A 39 0.52 13.39 1.93
CA SER A 39 0.67 14.80 1.57
C SER A 39 1.25 15.63 2.70
N GLY A 40 2.32 16.38 2.43
CA GLY A 40 3.04 17.17 3.44
C GLY A 40 3.90 16.32 4.40
N CYS A 41 4.10 15.03 4.11
CA CYS A 41 5.12 14.22 4.74
C CYS A 41 6.47 14.50 4.08
N PRO A 42 7.60 14.57 4.83
CA PRO A 42 8.92 14.67 4.21
C PRO A 42 9.28 13.49 3.32
N HIS A 43 8.60 12.36 3.52
CA HIS A 43 8.71 11.18 2.68
C HIS A 43 7.64 11.11 1.59
N GLU A 44 6.95 12.19 1.24
CA GLU A 44 5.92 12.15 0.20
C GLU A 44 6.48 11.71 -1.16
N VAL A 45 7.73 12.09 -1.46
CA VAL A 45 8.37 11.86 -2.78
C VAL A 45 9.60 10.94 -2.67
N THR A 46 9.88 10.38 -1.48
CA THR A 46 11.02 9.47 -1.32
C THR A 46 10.77 8.21 -2.14
N ARG A 47 11.56 7.99 -3.17
CA ARG A 47 11.64 6.72 -3.88
C ARG A 47 12.86 5.99 -3.36
N GLU A 48 12.82 4.66 -3.28
CA GLU A 48 14.06 3.90 -3.19
C GLU A 48 14.90 4.21 -4.43
N LEU A 49 16.01 4.93 -4.23
CA LEU A 49 17.11 4.93 -5.18
C LEU A 49 17.86 3.61 -5.00
N THR A 50 17.20 2.48 -5.26
CA THR A 50 17.90 1.22 -5.51
C THR A 50 18.15 1.15 -6.99
N GLN A 51 19.34 1.63 -7.31
CA GLN A 51 20.02 1.62 -8.58
C GLN A 51 19.86 0.26 -9.30
N SER A 52 19.51 0.34 -10.58
CA SER A 52 19.94 -0.55 -11.69
C SER A 52 19.30 -1.90 -12.02
N GLU A 53 18.29 -2.47 -11.33
CA GLU A 53 17.74 -3.77 -11.79
C GLU A 53 16.23 -3.92 -11.52
N ILE A 54 15.39 -3.21 -12.27
CA ILE A 54 14.06 -3.76 -12.55
C ILE A 54 14.27 -4.68 -13.75
N PRO A 55 14.25 -6.02 -13.62
CA PRO A 55 14.05 -6.85 -14.79
C PRO A 55 12.76 -6.37 -15.41
N THR A 56 12.80 -6.00 -16.69
CA THR A 56 11.61 -5.72 -17.48
C THR A 56 10.77 -7.00 -17.50
N VAL A 57 9.93 -7.20 -16.47
CA VAL A 57 8.91 -8.24 -16.46
C VAL A 57 7.83 -7.71 -17.40
N HIS A 58 8.09 -7.92 -18.69
CA HIS A 58 7.11 -7.90 -19.76
C HIS A 58 6.20 -9.12 -19.63
N ASP A 59 5.68 -9.37 -18.43
CA ASP A 59 4.72 -10.44 -18.22
C ASP A 59 3.39 -9.83 -17.77
N PRO A 60 2.41 -9.69 -18.68
CA PRO A 60 1.06 -9.27 -18.32
C PRO A 60 0.31 -10.32 -17.48
N ASP A 61 0.88 -11.51 -17.25
CA ASP A 61 0.28 -12.61 -16.49
C ASP A 61 0.95 -12.83 -15.13
N VAL A 62 0.87 -11.84 -14.23
CA VAL A 62 1.09 -12.09 -12.80
C VAL A 62 -0.08 -12.92 -12.25
N TYR A 63 -0.06 -14.22 -12.48
CA TYR A 63 -1.08 -15.16 -12.04
C TYR A 63 -0.81 -15.59 -10.60
N TYR A 64 -1.58 -15.08 -9.65
CA TYR A 64 -1.56 -15.57 -8.27
C TYR A 64 -2.40 -16.84 -8.17
N HIS A 65 -1.77 -17.93 -7.75
CA HIS A 65 -2.49 -19.18 -7.47
C HIS A 65 -3.33 -19.01 -6.20
N VAL A 66 -4.66 -18.98 -6.36
CA VAL A 66 -5.60 -18.93 -5.23
C VAL A 66 -5.91 -20.36 -4.78
N PRO A 67 -5.59 -20.75 -3.53
CA PRO A 67 -5.99 -22.05 -3.00
C PRO A 67 -7.50 -22.27 -3.10
N SER A 68 -7.90 -23.50 -3.46
CA SER A 68 -9.30 -23.88 -3.71
C SER A 68 -10.24 -23.61 -2.52
N GLN A 69 -9.72 -23.60 -1.29
CA GLN A 69 -10.45 -23.25 -0.08
C GLN A 69 -10.95 -21.80 -0.12
N ILE A 70 -10.07 -20.87 -0.49
CA ILE A 70 -10.39 -19.43 -0.62
C ILE A 70 -11.43 -19.23 -1.73
N PHE A 71 -11.29 -19.95 -2.86
CA PHE A 71 -12.22 -19.84 -3.99
C PHE A 71 -13.64 -20.29 -3.63
N ARG A 72 -13.78 -21.36 -2.86
CA ARG A 72 -15.09 -21.84 -2.37
C ARG A 72 -15.74 -20.80 -1.46
N ASP A 73 -14.99 -20.22 -0.53
CA ASP A 73 -15.55 -19.27 0.44
C ASP A 73 -16.08 -17.98 -0.22
N VAL A 74 -15.52 -17.57 -1.36
CA VAL A 74 -15.99 -16.40 -2.12
C VAL A 74 -17.25 -16.72 -2.93
N THR A 75 -17.31 -17.90 -3.56
CA THR A 75 -18.44 -18.28 -4.42
C THR A 75 -19.71 -18.60 -3.63
N TYR A 76 -19.60 -19.21 -2.44
CA TYR A 76 -20.76 -19.49 -1.58
C TYR A 76 -21.37 -18.25 -0.91
N ARG A 77 -20.70 -17.10 -0.90
CA ARG A 77 -21.22 -15.86 -0.32
C ARG A 77 -22.00 -14.99 -1.32
N LEU A 78 -22.02 -15.38 -2.60
CA LEU A 78 -22.63 -14.63 -3.70
C LEU A 78 -23.79 -15.37 -4.39
N GLY A 79 -24.10 -16.60 -3.96
CA GLY A 79 -25.32 -17.34 -4.34
C GLY A 79 -26.26 -17.46 -3.15
#